data_AF-A0A9Q4KYM3-F1
#
_entry.id   AF-A0A9Q4KYM3-F1
#
_cell.length_a   1.000
_cell.length_b   1.000
_cell.length_c   1.000
_cell.angle_alpha   90.00
_cell.angle_beta   90.00
_cell.angle_gamma   90.00
#
_symmetry.space_group_name_H-M   'P 1'
#
loop_
_entity.id
_entity.type
_entity.pdbx_description
1 polymer ?
#
loop_
_entity_poly.entity_id
_entity_poly.type
_entity_poly.pdbx_seq_one_letter_code
_entity_poly.pdbx_strand_id
1 'polypeptide(L)'
;MVAEIAPLFIPGGMGPPELAIILVIAVLLFGANKIPKLARSTGEAMGEFQKGREKVETELEEMREGGTVSETDSDDEEFVDTEPVTTDEETAGETGTETETETN
;
A
#
# COMPACT_ATOMS: atom_id res chain seq x y z
N MET A 1 -31.57 26.28 -11.83
CA MET A 1 -30.36 25.44 -11.80
C MET A 1 -30.16 24.97 -10.37
N VAL A 2 -30.57 23.74 -10.07
CA VAL A 2 -30.29 23.05 -8.80
C VAL A 2 -29.24 22.01 -9.16
N ALA A 3 -28.04 22.12 -8.60
CA ALA A 3 -27.02 21.10 -8.75
C ALA A 3 -27.42 19.92 -7.86
N GLU A 4 -27.86 18.82 -8.47
CA GLU A 4 -27.94 17.53 -7.78
C GLU A 4 -26.51 17.11 -7.42
N ILE A 5 -26.13 17.40 -6.18
CA ILE A 5 -25.00 16.74 -5.52
C ILE A 5 -25.43 15.30 -5.19
N ALA A 6 -25.29 14.40 -6.16
CA ALA A 6 -25.50 12.99 -5.90
C ALA A 6 -24.56 12.55 -4.75
N PRO A 7 -25.07 11.89 -3.68
CA PRO A 7 -24.22 11.33 -2.66
C PRO A 7 -23.44 10.16 -3.27
N LEU A 8 -22.16 10.39 -3.55
CA LEU A 8 -21.15 9.36 -3.85
C LEU A 8 -20.87 8.55 -2.57
N PHE A 9 -21.90 7.91 -2.02
CA PHE A 9 -21.77 6.95 -0.92
C PHE A 9 -22.44 5.67 -1.42
N ILE A 10 -21.65 4.79 -2.04
CA ILE A 10 -22.16 3.51 -2.52
C ILE A 10 -22.39 2.63 -1.27
N PRO A 11 -23.63 2.21 -0.99
CA PRO A 11 -23.95 1.44 0.21
C PRO A 11 -23.48 0.00 -0.02
N GLY A 12 -22.22 -0.30 0.28
CA GLY A 12 -21.71 -1.67 0.21
C GLY A 12 -20.20 -1.83 0.06
N GLY A 13 -19.47 -0.76 -0.27
CA GLY A 13 -18.01 -0.77 -0.30
C GLY A 13 -17.46 0.04 0.86
N MET A 14 -16.66 -0.59 1.73
CA MET A 14 -15.65 0.17 2.49
C MET A 14 -14.61 0.63 1.47
N GLY A 15 -14.90 1.73 0.79
CA GLY A 15 -13.99 2.34 -0.16
C GLY A 15 -12.97 3.23 0.54
N PRO A 16 -11.95 3.68 -0.21
CA PRO A 16 -11.08 4.75 0.24
C PRO A 16 -11.81 6.01 0.76
N PRO A 17 -12.97 6.43 0.21
CA PRO A 17 -13.71 7.59 0.72
C PRO A 17 -14.22 7.42 2.16
N GLU A 18 -14.78 6.26 2.48
CA GLU A 18 -15.32 5.95 3.81
C GLU A 18 -14.21 5.97 4.88
N LEU A 19 -13.07 5.35 4.56
CA LEU A 19 -11.89 5.37 5.43
C LEU A 19 -11.33 6.79 5.60
N ALA A 20 -11.33 7.61 4.55
CA ALA A 20 -10.90 9.00 4.62
C ALA A 20 -11.79 9.83 5.57
N ILE A 21 -13.11 9.64 5.55
CA ILE A 21 -14.03 10.32 6.46
C ILE A 21 -13.75 9.93 7.92
N ILE A 22 -13.58 8.64 8.19
CA ILE A 22 -13.26 8.14 9.54
C ILE A 22 -11.91 8.69 10.00
N LEU A 23 -10.90 8.72 9.11
CA LEU A 23 -9.59 9.30 9.38
C LEU A 23 -9.69 10.78 9.75
N VAL A 24 -10.48 11.56 9.01
CA VAL A 24 -10.71 12.98 9.30
C VAL A 24 -11.33 13.16 10.69
N ILE A 25 -12.36 12.38 11.03
CA ILE A 25 -12.97 12.42 12.37
C ILE A 25 -11.95 12.06 13.46
N ALA A 26 -11.17 10.99 13.26
CA ALA A 26 -10.12 10.60 14.20
C ALA A 26 -9.06 11.70 14.37
N VAL A 27 -8.67 12.37 13.29
CA VAL A 27 -7.73 13.50 13.31
C VAL A 27 -8.32 14.71 14.03
N LEU A 28 -9.62 14.97 13.94
CA LEU A 28 -10.27 16.04 14.69
C LEU A 28 -10.31 15.74 16.20
N LEU A 29 -10.54 14.47 16.58
CA LEU A 29 -10.59 14.05 17.98
C LEU A 29 -9.21 13.99 18.64
N PHE A 30 -8.23 13.40 17.94
CA PHE A 30 -6.89 13.13 18.49
C PHE A 30 -5.83 14.16 18.06
N GLY A 31 -6.05 14.88 16.97
CA GLY A 31 -5.11 15.81 16.35
C GLY A 31 -4.24 15.17 15.26
N ALA A 32 -3.91 15.92 14.20
CA ALA A 32 -3.13 15.45 13.06
C ALA A 32 -1.73 14.94 13.43
N ASN A 33 -1.15 15.45 14.52
CA ASN A 33 0.18 15.04 15.00
C ASN A 33 0.15 13.82 15.92
N LYS A 34 -1.01 13.41 16.45
CA LYS A 34 -1.08 12.39 17.49
C LYS A 34 -0.97 10.98 16.91
N ILE A 35 -1.69 10.69 15.85
CA ILE A 35 -1.62 9.40 15.15
C ILE A 35 -0.19 9.08 14.65
N PRO A 36 0.51 9.96 13.89
CA PRO A 36 1.86 9.66 13.42
C PRO A 36 2.87 9.56 14.56
N LYS A 37 2.70 10.35 15.64
CA LYS A 37 3.57 10.27 16.82
C LYS A 37 3.41 8.94 17.55
N LEU A 38 2.18 8.46 17.72
CA LEU A 38 1.89 7.15 18.30
C LEU A 38 2.44 6.02 17.41
N ALA A 39 2.24 6.11 16.10
CA ALA A 39 2.77 5.13 15.16
C ALA A 39 4.30 5.03 15.23
N ARG A 40 5.01 6.16 15.31
CA ARG A 40 6.47 6.16 15.50
C ARG A 40 6.90 5.52 16.81
N SER A 41 6.36 5.95 17.95
CA SER A 41 6.76 5.40 19.25
C SER A 41 6.44 3.92 19.39
N THR A 42 5.28 3.49 18.88
CA THR A 42 4.89 2.08 18.87
C THR A 42 5.76 1.28 17.90
N GLY A 43 6.08 1.83 16.74
CA GLY A 43 6.96 1.19 15.76
C GLY A 43 8.39 1.02 16.26
N GLU A 44 8.93 2.03 16.93
CA GLU A 44 10.24 1.97 17.60
C GLU A 44 10.26 0.88 18.67
N ALA A 45 9.26 0.89 19.57
CA ALA A 45 9.14 -0.11 20.62
C ALA A 45 8.99 -1.54 20.05
N MET A 46 8.16 -1.71 19.01
CA MET A 46 7.96 -3.01 18.39
C MET A 46 9.22 -3.47 17.63
N GLY A 47 9.95 -2.56 17.00
CA GLY A 47 11.21 -2.86 16.32
C GLY A 47 12.32 -3.29 17.28
N GLU A 48 12.48 -2.61 18.42
CA GLU A 48 13.42 -3.02 19.46
C GLU A 48 13.00 -4.34 20.11
N PHE A 49 11.70 -4.55 20.32
CA PHE A 49 11.17 -5.80 20.83
C PHE A 49 11.46 -6.97 19.89
N GLN A 50 11.26 -6.80 18.58
CA GLN A 50 11.53 -7.85 17.59
C GLN A 50 13.03 -8.21 17.55
N LYS A 51 13.92 -7.21 17.56
CA LYS A 51 15.39 -7.43 17.64
C LYS A 51 15.81 -8.11 18.93
N GLY A 52 15.19 -7.76 20.05
CA GLY A 52 15.45 -8.41 21.34
C GLY A 52 15.02 -9.88 21.33
N ARG A 53 13.87 -10.18 20.72
CA ARG A 53 13.38 -11.57 20.56
C ARG A 53 14.30 -12.42 19.69
N GLU A 54 14.74 -11.89 18.56
CA GLU A 54 15.66 -12.57 17.64
C GLU A 54 16.98 -12.90 18.33
N LYS A 55 17.59 -11.94 19.03
CA LYS A 55 18.81 -12.19 19.82
C LYS A 55 18.63 -13.27 20.86
N VAL A 56 17.52 -13.25 21.60
CA VAL A 56 17.23 -14.28 22.61
C VAL A 56 17.05 -15.65 21.96
N GLU A 57 16.41 -15.72 20.80
CA GLU A 57 16.25 -16.96 20.03
C GLU A 57 17.60 -17.50 19.56
N THR A 58 18.45 -16.65 18.95
CA THR A 58 19.81 -17.02 18.56
C THR A 58 20.67 -17.43 19.75
N GLU A 59 20.64 -16.70 20.87
CA GLU A 59 21.39 -17.07 22.08
C GLU A 59 20.90 -18.41 22.65
N LEU A 60 19.59 -18.67 22.65
CA LEU A 60 19.02 -19.95 23.10
C LEU A 60 19.40 -21.09 22.17
N GLU A 61 19.46 -20.83 20.87
CA GLU A 61 19.90 -21.79 19.86
C GLU A 61 21.40 -22.07 19.98
N GLU A 62 22.26 -21.06 20.14
CA GLU A 62 23.70 -21.22 20.40
C GLU A 62 23.97 -21.97 21.72
N MET A 63 23.16 -21.74 22.77
CA MET A 63 23.25 -22.50 24.03
C MET A 63 22.79 -23.95 23.87
N ARG A 64 21.91 -24.24 22.91
CA ARG A 64 21.38 -25.58 22.61
C ARG A 64 22.27 -26.32 21.60
N GLU A 65 22.92 -25.58 20.72
CA GLU A 65 23.75 -26.00 19.59
C GLU A 65 25.24 -25.74 19.88
N GLY A 66 25.71 -26.15 21.07
CA GLY A 66 27.14 -26.23 21.37
C GLY A 66 27.90 -27.29 20.54
N GLY A 67 27.43 -27.61 19.32
CA GLY A 67 27.98 -28.62 18.44
C GLY A 67 27.48 -28.47 16.99
N THR A 68 28.25 -27.72 16.21
CA THR A 68 28.30 -27.69 14.72
C THR A 68 27.69 -26.43 14.10
N VAL A 69 28.55 -25.73 13.36
CA VAL A 69 28.35 -24.49 12.60
C VAL A 69 27.27 -24.70 11.54
N SER A 70 26.24 -23.85 11.52
CA SER A 70 25.23 -23.84 10.47
C SER A 70 25.67 -22.99 9.28
N GLU A 71 25.49 -23.58 8.10
CA GLU A 71 25.61 -22.96 6.79
C GLU A 71 24.69 -21.75 6.67
N THR A 72 25.24 -20.68 6.10
CA THR A 72 24.47 -19.54 5.59
C THR A 72 23.89 -19.94 4.24
N ASP A 73 22.70 -20.51 4.25
CA ASP A 73 21.80 -20.45 3.09
C ASP A 73 21.15 -19.07 3.08
N SER A 74 21.56 -18.25 2.14
CA SER A 74 20.78 -17.10 1.70
C SER A 74 20.67 -17.24 0.20
N ASP A 75 19.54 -17.81 -0.20
CA ASP A 75 18.99 -17.79 -1.55
C ASP A 75 18.95 -16.34 -2.06
N ASP A 76 19.94 -15.96 -2.88
CA ASP A 76 19.85 -14.81 -3.77
C ASP A 76 18.89 -15.19 -4.91
N GLU A 77 17.63 -14.82 -4.71
CA GLU A 77 16.54 -14.88 -5.67
C GLU A 77 16.96 -14.29 -7.03
N GLU A 78 16.79 -15.13 -8.05
CA GLU A 78 16.99 -14.87 -9.48
C GLU A 78 16.18 -13.63 -9.94
N PHE A 79 16.90 -12.55 -10.28
CA PHE A 79 16.35 -11.40 -10.98
C PHE A 79 15.91 -11.82 -12.39
N VAL A 80 14.64 -12.18 -12.54
CA VAL A 80 14.02 -12.37 -13.86
C VAL A 80 13.70 -11.00 -14.45
N ASP A 81 14.53 -10.60 -15.42
CA ASP A 81 14.26 -9.51 -16.36
C ASP A 81 12.87 -9.72 -16.98
N THR A 82 11.90 -8.93 -16.53
CA THR A 82 10.64 -8.74 -17.26
C THR A 82 10.77 -7.43 -18.00
N GLU A 83 11.12 -7.53 -19.28
CA GLU A 83 11.20 -6.41 -20.20
C GLU A 83 9.88 -5.61 -20.22
N PRO A 84 9.93 -4.27 -20.24
CA PRO A 84 8.73 -3.45 -20.33
C PRO A 84 8.07 -3.63 -21.71
N VAL A 85 6.84 -4.12 -21.74
CA VAL A 85 5.95 -4.00 -22.89
C VAL A 85 5.74 -2.52 -23.18
N THR A 86 6.37 -2.06 -24.25
CA THR A 86 6.06 -0.80 -24.93
C THR A 86 4.63 -0.92 -25.46
N THR A 87 3.68 -0.23 -24.83
CA THR A 87 2.41 0.08 -25.48
C THR A 87 2.63 1.35 -26.27
N ASP A 88 2.82 1.18 -27.57
CA ASP A 88 2.92 2.26 -28.53
C ASP A 88 1.68 3.17 -28.42
N GLU A 89 1.98 4.42 -28.13
CA GLU A 89 1.11 5.58 -28.18
C GLU A 89 0.72 5.84 -29.65
N GLU A 90 -0.44 5.34 -30.09
CA GLU A 90 -1.09 5.89 -31.27
C GLU A 90 -1.97 7.07 -30.84
N THR A 91 -1.35 8.25 -30.80
CA THR A 91 -2.04 9.54 -30.87
C THR A 91 -1.53 10.30 -32.07
N ALA A 92 -2.29 10.27 -33.15
CA ALA A 92 -2.33 11.33 -34.14
C ALA A 92 -3.74 11.36 -34.71
N GLY A 93 -4.52 12.34 -34.26
CA GLY A 93 -5.87 12.56 -34.76
C GLY A 93 -5.85 13.07 -36.19
N GLU A 94 -6.94 12.79 -36.91
CA GLU A 94 -7.41 13.67 -37.97
C GLU A 94 -8.90 13.94 -37.80
N THR A 95 -9.20 15.21 -38.06
CA THR A 95 -10.49 15.89 -38.00
C THR A 95 -11.22 15.70 -39.31
N GLY A 96 -12.54 15.47 -39.27
CA GLY A 96 -13.45 15.62 -40.41
C GLY A 96 -14.80 15.02 -40.07
N THR A 97 -15.83 15.83 -39.74
CA THR A 97 -16.95 16.14 -40.64
C THR A 97 -17.43 14.89 -41.39
N GLU A 98 -18.58 14.32 -41.07
CA GLU A 98 -19.81 14.60 -41.83
C GLU A 98 -21.07 14.22 -41.05
N THR A 99 -22.06 15.11 -41.17
CA THR A 99 -23.44 14.99 -40.73
C THR A 99 -24.23 14.28 -41.83
N GLU A 100 -24.83 13.12 -41.57
CA GLU A 100 -26.03 12.68 -42.31
C GLU A 100 -26.99 11.93 -41.37
N THR A 101 -27.95 12.69 -40.85
CA THR A 101 -29.26 12.21 -40.46
C THR A 101 -30.06 11.87 -41.72
N GLU A 102 -30.50 10.62 -41.88
CA GLU A 102 -31.79 10.25 -42.49
C GLU A 102 -32.00 8.74 -42.36
N THR A 103 -33.08 8.30 -41.70
CA THR A 103 -33.80 7.08 -42.11
C THR A 103 -35.26 7.19 -41.66
N ASN A 104 -36.13 7.08 -42.66
CA ASN A 104 -37.59 7.02 -42.60
C ASN A 104 -38.10 5.77 -41.86
#